data_AF-A0A323VLC8-F1
#
_entry.id   AF-A0A323VLC8-F1
#
_cell.length_a   1.000
_cell.length_b   1.000
_cell.length_c   1.000
_cell.angle_alpha   90.00
_cell.angle_beta   90.00
_cell.angle_gamma   90.00
#
_symmetry.space_group_name_H-M   'P 1'
#
loop_
_entity.id
_entity.type
_entity.pdbx_description
1 polymer ?
#
loop_
_entity_poly.entity_id
_entity_poly.type
_entity_poly.pdbx_seq_one_letter_code
_entity_poly.pdbx_strand_id
1 'polypeptide(L)'
;MTAPGPDVLAYEVVDVFAPRPFSGNQLAVVLDAGDLTTEQCQALATEFAFSESTFVSAPTSDDADYRVRIFTPQNELPFAGHPSVGTAHTLVRLGRLPAGVLRQECGAGVVAVEVDAEGARLTGGPVSLRPGPDLAALAAAVGLTDADLTGRPAHLVGCGIDFAQLEVHPAALDRAAPDVAALDALLPGVQGGVSVLAWDPATARGTVRVFAAGLGWHEDPATGSAALGTGIWLAATGLAGDGVTGYQLSQGAAVGRPSVLDGRVTVTGGTLTEVSVAGAVHPIASGTVRAPGR
;
A
#
# COMPACT_ATOMS: atom_id res chain seq x y z
N MET A 1 -14.35 25.38 -16.35
CA MET A 1 -15.23 24.79 -15.32
C MET A 1 -15.40 25.82 -14.22
N THR A 2 -16.63 26.25 -13.94
CA THR A 2 -16.95 27.06 -12.76
C THR A 2 -16.59 26.28 -11.50
N ALA A 3 -15.93 26.93 -10.54
CA ALA A 3 -15.65 26.33 -9.24
C ALA A 3 -16.97 25.80 -8.63
N PRO A 4 -16.98 24.58 -8.06
CA PRO A 4 -18.18 24.04 -7.45
C PRO A 4 -18.66 24.96 -6.32
N GLY A 5 -19.98 25.03 -6.10
CA GLY A 5 -20.55 25.76 -4.97
C GLY A 5 -20.10 25.17 -3.62
N PRO A 6 -20.35 25.87 -2.49
CA PRO A 6 -19.79 25.51 -1.17
C PRO A 6 -20.17 24.11 -0.65
N ASP A 7 -21.16 23.45 -1.25
CA ASP A 7 -21.68 22.15 -0.83
C ASP A 7 -21.21 20.98 -1.72
N VAL A 8 -20.27 21.21 -2.64
CA VAL A 8 -19.87 20.24 -3.65
C VAL A 8 -18.34 20.19 -3.79
N LEU A 9 -17.78 18.98 -3.77
CA LEU A 9 -16.34 18.72 -3.87
C LEU A 9 -16.03 18.02 -5.18
N ALA A 10 -14.91 18.37 -5.82
CA ALA A 10 -14.39 17.60 -6.94
C ALA A 10 -13.70 16.34 -6.43
N TYR A 11 -13.87 15.23 -7.13
CA TYR A 11 -13.13 14.00 -6.86
C TYR A 11 -12.69 13.32 -8.15
N GLU A 12 -11.70 12.45 -8.02
CA GLU A 12 -11.33 11.49 -9.05
C GLU A 12 -11.15 10.10 -8.47
N VAL A 13 -11.65 9.09 -9.17
CA VAL A 13 -11.35 7.68 -8.92
C VAL A 13 -10.15 7.30 -9.77
N VAL A 14 -9.12 6.76 -9.14
CA VAL A 14 -7.93 6.25 -9.79
C VAL A 14 -7.67 4.81 -9.38
N ASP A 15 -7.04 4.06 -10.27
CA ASP A 15 -6.52 2.72 -10.03
C ASP A 15 -5.00 2.83 -9.84
N VAL A 16 -4.49 2.37 -8.69
CA VAL A 16 -3.09 2.49 -8.25
C VAL A 16 -2.38 1.15 -8.31
N PHE A 17 -1.07 1.15 -8.64
CA PHE A 17 -0.30 -0.07 -8.95
C PHE A 17 -0.93 -0.87 -10.09
N ALA A 18 -1.59 -0.15 -10.99
CA ALA A 18 -2.47 -0.72 -11.99
C ALA A 18 -1.71 -0.79 -13.32
N PRO A 19 -1.41 -1.97 -13.87
CA PRO A 19 -0.79 -2.07 -15.20
C PRO A 19 -1.74 -1.65 -16.35
N ARG A 20 -3.04 -1.48 -16.05
CA ARG A 20 -4.09 -1.03 -16.98
C ARG A 20 -5.31 -0.48 -16.21
N PRO A 21 -6.20 0.29 -16.85
CA PRO A 21 -7.48 0.67 -16.22
C PRO A 21 -8.31 -0.55 -15.79
N PHE A 22 -9.09 -0.39 -14.72
CA PHE A 22 -9.86 -1.44 -14.06
C PHE A 22 -8.94 -2.57 -13.54
N SER A 23 -7.84 -2.22 -12.90
CA SER A 23 -6.92 -3.15 -12.24
C SER A 23 -6.23 -2.44 -11.07
N GLY A 24 -5.30 -3.07 -10.34
CA GLY A 24 -4.70 -2.39 -9.18
C GLY A 24 -5.66 -2.17 -8.02
N ASN A 25 -5.29 -1.25 -7.13
CA ASN A 25 -6.07 -0.85 -5.97
C ASN A 25 -6.84 0.45 -6.23
N GLN A 26 -8.11 0.50 -5.87
CA GLN A 26 -8.99 1.62 -6.18
C GLN A 26 -8.86 2.71 -5.12
N LEU A 27 -8.79 3.96 -5.55
CA LEU A 27 -8.68 5.11 -4.66
C LEU A 27 -9.60 6.24 -5.12
N ALA A 28 -10.39 6.77 -4.18
CA ALA A 28 -11.06 8.05 -4.37
C ALA A 28 -10.18 9.18 -3.85
N VAL A 29 -9.84 10.15 -4.71
CA VAL A 29 -9.08 11.35 -4.39
C VAL A 29 -10.02 12.55 -4.37
N VAL A 30 -10.37 13.03 -3.19
CA VAL A 30 -11.22 14.21 -2.98
C VAL A 30 -10.34 15.45 -2.87
N LEU A 31 -10.60 16.42 -3.75
CA LEU A 31 -9.80 17.65 -3.87
C LEU A 31 -10.38 18.76 -3.00
N ASP A 32 -9.52 19.71 -2.62
CA ASP A 32 -9.89 20.96 -1.95
C ASP A 32 -10.72 20.74 -0.66
N ALA A 33 -10.37 19.70 0.11
CA ALA A 33 -11.11 19.18 1.26
C ALA A 33 -10.67 19.78 2.62
N GLY A 34 -10.07 20.97 2.62
CA GLY A 34 -9.51 21.60 3.84
C GLY A 34 -10.54 21.96 4.91
N ASP A 35 -11.79 22.21 4.51
CA ASP A 35 -12.87 22.64 5.40
C ASP A 35 -13.71 21.49 5.98
N LEU A 36 -13.39 20.23 5.63
CA LEU A 36 -14.12 19.05 6.10
C LEU A 36 -13.71 18.63 7.51
N THR A 37 -14.71 18.32 8.34
CA THR A 37 -14.46 17.64 9.62
C THR A 37 -14.08 16.18 9.43
N THR A 38 -13.54 15.55 10.47
CA THR A 38 -13.24 14.10 10.47
C THR A 38 -14.47 13.26 10.15
N GLU A 39 -15.63 13.61 10.71
CA GLU A 39 -16.88 12.90 10.52
C GLU A 39 -17.38 13.01 9.07
N GLN A 40 -17.19 14.18 8.44
CA GLN A 40 -17.53 14.39 7.02
C GLN A 40 -16.61 13.59 6.10
N CYS A 41 -15.29 13.59 6.36
CA CYS A 41 -14.35 12.74 5.63
C CYS A 41 -14.69 11.25 5.79
N GLN A 42 -15.01 10.81 7.01
CA GLN A 42 -15.40 9.42 7.28
C GLN A 42 -16.68 9.04 6.52
N ALA A 43 -17.70 9.89 6.55
CA ALA A 43 -18.95 9.64 5.83
C ALA A 43 -18.74 9.51 4.31
N LEU A 44 -17.87 10.35 3.73
CA LEU A 44 -17.50 10.25 2.31
C LEU A 44 -16.72 8.96 2.02
N ALA A 45 -15.75 8.59 2.86
CA ALA A 45 -14.99 7.36 2.69
C ALA A 45 -15.90 6.12 2.77
N THR A 46 -16.88 6.13 3.68
CA THR A 46 -17.90 5.08 3.77
C THR A 46 -18.80 5.04 2.52
N GLU A 47 -19.18 6.19 1.95
CA GLU A 47 -20.01 6.27 0.73
C GLU A 47 -19.25 5.77 -0.52
N PHE A 48 -17.96 6.11 -0.65
CA PHE A 48 -17.13 5.58 -1.74
C PHE A 48 -16.90 4.08 -1.61
N ALA A 49 -16.77 3.57 -0.39
CA ALA A 49 -16.60 2.16 -0.06
C ALA A 49 -15.40 1.46 -0.76
N PHE A 50 -14.38 2.23 -1.15
CA PHE A 50 -13.06 1.68 -1.50
C PHE A 50 -12.28 1.35 -0.22
N SER A 51 -11.15 0.64 -0.37
CA SER A 51 -10.30 0.33 0.77
C SER A 51 -9.84 1.60 1.48
N GLU A 52 -9.53 2.65 0.71
CA GLU A 52 -9.20 3.98 1.21
C GLU A 52 -9.74 5.10 0.31
N SER A 53 -9.91 6.27 0.91
CA SER A 53 -10.17 7.55 0.24
C SER A 53 -9.23 8.62 0.78
N THR A 54 -8.77 9.52 -0.08
CA THR A 54 -7.87 10.63 0.29
C THR A 54 -8.57 11.97 0.19
N PHE A 55 -8.24 12.86 1.12
CA PHE A 55 -8.78 14.21 1.21
C PHE A 55 -7.63 15.19 1.17
N VAL A 56 -7.50 15.91 0.05
CA VAL A 56 -6.38 16.81 -0.21
C VAL A 56 -6.69 18.20 0.31
N SER A 57 -5.75 18.81 1.03
CA SER A 57 -5.83 20.20 1.46
C SER A 57 -4.50 20.92 1.26
N ALA A 58 -4.52 22.25 1.47
CA ALA A 58 -3.28 22.99 1.69
C ALA A 58 -2.50 22.39 2.88
N PRO A 59 -1.15 22.39 2.82
CA PRO A 59 -0.33 21.96 3.93
C PRO A 59 -0.44 22.92 5.11
N THR A 60 -0.21 22.39 6.31
CA THR A 60 -0.04 23.18 7.53
C THR A 60 1.43 23.34 7.91
N SER A 61 2.30 22.49 7.36
CA SER A 61 3.75 22.57 7.49
C SER A 61 4.37 23.35 6.33
N ASP A 62 5.30 24.25 6.63
CA ASP A 62 6.13 24.96 5.62
C ASP A 62 7.06 24.00 4.84
N ASP A 63 7.21 22.78 5.35
CA ASP A 63 8.03 21.71 4.79
C ASP A 63 7.25 20.78 3.86
N ALA A 64 5.99 21.08 3.53
CA ALA A 64 5.16 20.23 2.68
C ALA A 64 4.59 21.00 1.49
N ASP A 65 4.41 20.28 0.37
CA ASP A 65 3.81 20.82 -0.85
C ASP A 65 2.27 20.70 -0.82
N TYR A 66 1.75 19.66 -0.15
CA TYR A 66 0.33 19.39 0.02
C TYR A 66 0.09 18.52 1.25
N ARG A 67 -1.16 18.53 1.75
CA ARG A 67 -1.59 17.67 2.85
C ARG A 67 -2.64 16.68 2.39
N VAL A 68 -2.57 15.47 2.94
CA VAL A 68 -3.53 14.40 2.70
C VAL A 68 -3.97 13.80 4.02
N ARG A 69 -5.29 13.67 4.18
CA ARG A 69 -5.90 12.78 5.17
C ARG A 69 -6.39 11.52 4.46
N ILE A 70 -6.22 10.37 5.09
CA ILE A 70 -6.49 9.05 4.49
C ILE A 70 -7.49 8.32 5.37
N PHE A 71 -8.57 7.84 4.79
CA PHE A 71 -9.63 7.15 5.51
C PHE A 71 -9.94 5.82 4.86
N THR A 72 -10.06 4.78 5.68
CA THR A 72 -10.83 3.58 5.31
C THR A 72 -12.33 3.87 5.49
N PRO A 73 -13.23 2.97 5.08
CA PRO A 73 -14.64 3.07 5.42
C PRO A 73 -14.94 3.06 6.92
N GLN A 74 -13.97 2.73 7.78
CA GLN A 74 -14.13 2.56 9.22
C GLN A 74 -13.40 3.63 10.06
N ASN A 75 -12.24 4.10 9.64
CA ASN A 75 -11.41 5.03 10.42
C ASN A 75 -10.39 5.81 9.59
N GLU A 76 -9.87 6.90 10.17
CA GLU A 76 -8.69 7.61 9.64
C GLU A 76 -7.42 6.79 9.87
N LEU A 77 -6.54 6.77 8.86
CA LEU A 77 -5.19 6.20 8.92
C LEU A 77 -4.15 7.32 8.98
N PRO A 78 -3.08 7.17 9.79
CA PRO A 78 -2.00 8.17 9.80
C PRO A 78 -1.24 8.20 8.46
N PHE A 79 -1.18 7.06 7.76
CA PHE A 79 -0.48 6.91 6.49
C PHE A 79 -0.92 5.62 5.77
N ALA A 80 -0.88 5.64 4.44
CA ALA A 80 -1.01 4.45 3.61
C ALA A 80 -0.28 4.63 2.28
N GLY A 81 0.24 3.53 1.73
CA GLY A 81 1.13 3.55 0.57
C GLY A 81 0.42 3.90 -0.74
N HIS A 82 -0.54 3.06 -1.19
CA HIS A 82 -1.26 3.29 -2.44
C HIS A 82 -2.03 4.63 -2.44
N PRO A 83 -2.62 5.10 -1.32
CA PRO A 83 -3.29 6.39 -1.30
C PRO A 83 -2.33 7.55 -1.54
N SER A 84 -1.10 7.46 -1.05
CA SER A 84 -0.05 8.47 -1.28
C SER A 84 0.41 8.48 -2.73
N VAL A 85 0.68 7.31 -3.31
CA VAL A 85 1.07 7.15 -4.74
C VAL A 85 -0.03 7.69 -5.67
N GLY A 86 -1.27 7.25 -5.47
CA GLY A 86 -2.40 7.67 -6.30
C GLY A 86 -2.70 9.17 -6.19
N THR A 87 -2.66 9.72 -4.97
CA THR A 87 -2.92 11.15 -4.75
C THR A 87 -1.83 12.03 -5.37
N ALA A 88 -0.56 11.71 -5.15
CA ALA A 88 0.57 12.49 -5.68
C ALA A 88 0.52 12.56 -7.21
N HIS A 89 0.36 11.41 -7.87
CA HIS A 89 0.24 11.35 -9.33
C HIS A 89 -0.99 12.10 -9.84
N THR A 90 -2.12 11.97 -9.16
CA THR A 90 -3.36 12.71 -9.50
C THR A 90 -3.12 14.22 -9.49
N LEU A 91 -2.47 14.76 -8.46
CA LEU A 91 -2.20 16.19 -8.35
C LEU A 91 -1.26 16.70 -9.46
N VAL A 92 -0.23 15.93 -9.81
CA VAL A 92 0.68 16.27 -10.91
C VAL A 92 -0.04 16.21 -12.26
N ARG A 93 -0.78 15.14 -12.53
CA ARG A 93 -1.51 14.95 -13.80
C ARG A 93 -2.58 16.03 -14.02
N LEU A 94 -3.22 16.51 -12.95
CA LEU A 94 -4.19 17.62 -13.00
C LEU A 94 -3.52 18.99 -13.11
N GLY A 95 -2.19 19.08 -13.14
CA GLY A 95 -1.44 20.34 -13.22
C GLY A 95 -1.51 21.18 -11.94
N ARG A 96 -1.84 20.56 -10.80
CA ARG A 96 -1.89 21.24 -9.49
C ARG A 96 -0.53 21.33 -8.81
N LEU A 97 0.37 20.38 -9.11
CA LEU A 97 1.76 20.36 -8.65
C LEU A 97 2.70 20.00 -9.81
N PRO A 98 3.96 20.44 -9.80
CA PRO A 98 4.95 19.99 -10.78
C PRO A 98 5.35 18.52 -10.53
N ALA A 99 5.74 17.80 -11.59
CA ALA A 99 6.37 16.48 -11.44
C ALA A 99 7.73 16.59 -10.72
N GLY A 100 8.19 15.48 -10.14
CA GLY A 100 9.42 15.42 -9.34
C GLY A 100 9.18 14.87 -7.94
N VAL A 101 10.06 15.21 -6.99
CA VAL A 101 9.94 14.81 -5.59
C VAL A 101 9.01 15.78 -4.87
N LEU A 102 7.85 15.28 -4.45
CA LEU A 102 6.87 16.01 -3.66
C LEU A 102 6.94 15.64 -2.18
N ARG A 103 6.69 16.60 -1.31
CA ARG A 103 6.62 16.46 0.15
C ARG A 103 5.16 16.44 0.59
N GLN A 104 4.64 15.26 0.91
CA GLN A 104 3.28 15.05 1.38
C GLN A 104 3.20 15.13 2.90
N GLU A 105 2.41 16.05 3.44
CA GLU A 105 2.02 16.04 4.85
C GLU A 105 0.86 15.06 5.09
N CYS A 106 0.99 14.17 6.07
CA CYS A 106 -0.05 13.24 6.51
C CYS A 106 0.04 13.00 8.03
N GLY A 107 -0.83 12.14 8.58
CA GLY A 107 -0.84 11.84 10.02
C GLY A 107 0.45 11.19 10.55
N ALA A 108 1.31 10.65 9.68
CA ALA A 108 2.64 10.14 10.01
C ALA A 108 3.77 11.18 9.87
N GLY A 109 3.45 12.44 9.53
CA GLY A 109 4.41 13.50 9.26
C GLY A 109 4.57 13.77 7.77
N VAL A 110 5.72 14.33 7.38
CA VAL A 110 6.04 14.66 5.97
C VAL A 110 6.80 13.50 5.33
N VAL A 111 6.26 12.97 4.24
CA VAL A 111 6.85 11.88 3.46
C VAL A 111 7.17 12.33 2.04
N ALA A 112 8.22 11.77 1.45
CA ALA A 112 8.62 12.06 0.08
C ALA A 112 7.96 11.08 -0.90
N VAL A 113 7.37 11.62 -1.97
CA VAL A 113 6.80 10.85 -3.07
C VAL A 113 7.38 11.39 -4.38
N GLU A 114 8.12 10.56 -5.10
CA GLU A 114 8.66 10.88 -6.41
C GLU A 114 7.61 10.57 -7.48
N VAL A 115 7.24 11.55 -8.31
CA VAL A 115 6.17 11.44 -9.28
C VAL A 115 6.69 11.70 -10.69
N ASP A 116 6.34 10.81 -11.62
CA ASP A 116 6.60 10.94 -13.05
C ASP A 116 5.29 10.94 -13.86
N ALA A 117 5.38 10.78 -15.19
CA ALA A 117 4.21 10.82 -16.05
C ALA A 117 3.33 9.56 -15.90
N GLU A 118 3.95 8.42 -15.55
CA GLU A 118 3.31 7.11 -15.53
C GLU A 118 2.77 6.73 -14.14
N GLY A 119 3.38 7.23 -13.06
CA GLY A 119 2.99 6.89 -11.70
C GLY A 119 3.78 7.62 -10.64
N ALA A 120 3.95 6.97 -9.48
CA ALA A 120 4.74 7.51 -8.40
C ALA A 120 5.48 6.42 -7.62
N ARG A 121 6.60 6.82 -7.01
CA ARG A 121 7.45 6.03 -6.11
C ARG A 121 7.39 6.62 -4.71
N LEU A 122 7.14 5.74 -3.75
CA LEU A 122 7.12 6.04 -2.33
C LEU A 122 8.31 5.36 -1.66
N THR A 123 9.13 6.14 -0.96
CA THR A 123 10.20 5.61 -0.12
C THR A 123 9.68 5.34 1.28
N GLY A 124 9.94 4.13 1.78
CA GLY A 124 9.55 3.71 3.12
C GLY A 124 10.27 4.51 4.20
N GLY A 125 9.56 4.75 5.31
CA GLY A 125 10.13 5.36 6.51
C GLY A 125 11.02 4.37 7.31
N PRO A 126 11.10 4.55 8.64
CA PRO A 126 11.89 3.66 9.51
C PRO A 126 11.55 2.18 9.30
N VAL A 127 12.59 1.37 9.17
CA VAL A 127 12.50 -0.06 8.88
C VAL A 127 12.23 -0.84 10.17
N SER A 128 11.22 -1.69 10.12
CA SER A 128 10.95 -2.73 11.11
C SER A 128 11.33 -4.08 10.53
N LEU A 129 12.15 -4.83 11.27
CA LEU A 129 12.54 -6.20 10.95
C LEU A 129 12.65 -6.97 12.27
N ARG A 130 11.77 -7.95 12.46
CA ARG A 130 11.71 -8.79 13.66
C ARG A 130 11.49 -10.25 13.28
N PRO A 131 11.91 -11.21 14.13
CA PRO A 131 11.51 -12.60 13.96
C PRO A 131 9.99 -12.71 13.84
N GLY A 132 9.54 -13.51 12.87
CA GLY A 132 8.13 -13.82 12.69
C GLY A 132 7.61 -14.88 13.65
N PRO A 133 6.31 -15.22 13.56
CA PRO A 133 5.75 -16.38 14.24
C PRO A 133 6.41 -17.69 13.76
N ASP A 134 6.08 -18.79 14.43
CA ASP A 134 6.43 -20.13 13.95
C ASP A 134 5.91 -20.35 12.51
N LEU A 135 6.77 -20.91 11.68
CA LEU A 135 6.54 -21.01 10.23
C LEU A 135 5.38 -21.96 9.90
N ALA A 136 5.31 -23.10 10.58
CA ALA A 136 4.25 -24.09 10.40
C ALA A 136 2.90 -23.54 10.91
N ALA A 137 2.92 -22.85 12.06
CA ALA A 137 1.73 -22.19 12.59
C ALA A 137 1.20 -21.10 11.64
N LEU A 138 2.08 -20.28 11.05
CA LEU A 138 1.68 -19.24 10.11
C LEU A 138 1.12 -19.84 8.81
N ALA A 139 1.76 -20.88 8.27
CA ALA A 139 1.24 -21.61 7.11
C ALA A 139 -0.16 -22.19 7.39
N ALA A 140 -0.34 -22.87 8.54
CA ALA A 140 -1.63 -23.42 8.93
C ALA A 140 -2.71 -22.34 9.07
N ALA A 141 -2.38 -21.18 9.62
CA ALA A 141 -3.29 -20.04 9.76
C ALA A 141 -3.71 -19.43 8.42
N VAL A 142 -2.99 -19.71 7.32
CA VAL A 142 -3.41 -19.37 5.95
C VAL A 142 -3.78 -20.60 5.12
N GLY A 143 -4.17 -21.70 5.77
CA GLY A 143 -4.71 -22.89 5.11
C GLY A 143 -3.68 -23.73 4.35
N LEU A 144 -2.39 -23.54 4.63
CA LEU A 144 -1.27 -24.24 4.01
C LEU A 144 -0.64 -25.25 4.97
N THR A 145 0.25 -26.10 4.43
CA THR A 145 0.92 -27.17 5.17
C THR A 145 2.45 -27.02 5.10
N ASP A 146 3.18 -27.80 5.90
CA ASP A 146 4.65 -27.78 5.89
C ASP A 146 5.24 -28.10 4.50
N ALA A 147 4.55 -28.89 3.69
CA ALA A 147 4.97 -29.24 2.33
C ALA A 147 4.90 -28.05 1.35
N ASP A 148 4.21 -26.97 1.73
CA ASP A 148 4.07 -25.75 0.92
C ASP A 148 5.20 -24.74 1.18
N LEU A 149 5.96 -24.92 2.26
CA LEU A 149 6.98 -24.00 2.71
C LEU A 149 8.31 -24.21 1.98
N THR A 150 9.01 -23.11 1.70
CA THR A 150 10.39 -23.16 1.19
C THR A 150 11.43 -23.43 2.29
N GLY A 151 11.01 -23.32 3.55
CA GLY A 151 11.87 -23.43 4.73
C GLY A 151 12.55 -22.11 5.15
N ARG A 152 12.32 -20.99 4.45
CA ARG A 152 12.81 -19.69 4.94
C ARG A 152 12.00 -19.21 6.15
N PRO A 153 12.64 -18.65 7.19
CA PRO A 153 11.93 -18.14 8.36
C PRO A 153 10.95 -17.02 8.00
N ALA A 154 9.78 -17.05 8.65
CA ALA A 154 8.87 -15.93 8.62
C ALA A 154 9.47 -14.72 9.35
N HIS A 155 9.15 -13.52 8.88
CA HIS A 155 9.56 -12.27 9.51
C HIS A 155 8.37 -11.34 9.65
N LEU A 156 8.39 -10.51 10.69
CA LEU A 156 7.58 -9.30 10.72
C LEU A 156 8.41 -8.18 10.10
N VAL A 157 7.94 -7.64 8.98
CA VAL A 157 8.65 -6.63 8.19
C VAL A 157 7.71 -5.48 7.82
N GLY A 158 8.25 -4.26 7.81
CA GLY A 158 7.44 -3.10 7.48
C GLY A 158 8.16 -1.77 7.57
N CYS A 159 7.47 -0.74 7.08
CA CYS A 159 7.81 0.67 7.27
C CYS A 159 6.60 1.36 7.91
N GLY A 160 6.55 1.37 9.24
CA GLY A 160 5.40 1.89 10.02
C GLY A 160 4.24 0.92 10.21
N ILE A 161 3.99 0.02 9.25
CA ILE A 161 3.00 -1.07 9.35
C ILE A 161 3.68 -2.40 9.05
N ASP A 162 3.66 -3.32 10.01
CA ASP A 162 4.30 -4.63 9.89
C ASP A 162 3.38 -5.69 9.28
N PHE A 163 3.94 -6.51 8.41
CA PHE A 163 3.33 -7.68 7.80
C PHE A 163 4.12 -8.93 8.18
N ALA A 164 3.42 -10.03 8.45
CA ALA A 164 4.03 -11.35 8.53
C ALA A 164 4.34 -11.84 7.11
N GLN A 165 5.62 -11.86 6.76
CA GLN A 165 6.12 -12.32 5.46
C GLN A 165 6.31 -13.84 5.49
N LEU A 166 5.60 -14.55 4.62
CA LEU A 166 5.64 -16.00 4.47
C LEU A 166 6.03 -16.37 3.04
N GLU A 167 7.18 -17.01 2.83
CA GLU A 167 7.55 -17.54 1.51
C GLU A 167 7.06 -18.98 1.35
N VAL A 168 6.40 -19.24 0.22
CA VAL A 168 5.83 -20.55 -0.13
C VAL A 168 6.23 -20.96 -1.54
N HIS A 169 6.09 -22.24 -1.84
CA HIS A 169 6.21 -22.73 -3.22
C HIS A 169 5.10 -22.16 -4.12
N PRO A 170 5.38 -21.86 -5.40
CA PRO A 170 4.39 -21.28 -6.31
C PRO A 170 3.06 -22.05 -6.39
N ALA A 171 3.10 -23.39 -6.33
CA ALA A 171 1.91 -24.24 -6.38
C ALA A 171 0.98 -24.10 -5.16
N ALA A 172 1.45 -23.49 -4.07
CA ALA A 172 0.68 -23.30 -2.84
C ALA A 172 -0.13 -21.99 -2.84
N LEU A 173 0.29 -20.99 -3.60
CA LEU A 173 -0.19 -19.61 -3.45
C LEU A 173 -1.70 -19.48 -3.64
N ASP A 174 -2.26 -20.14 -4.65
CA ASP A 174 -3.70 -20.11 -4.95
C ASP A 174 -4.53 -20.86 -3.90
N ARG A 175 -3.92 -21.75 -3.11
CA ARG A 175 -4.60 -22.50 -2.05
C ARG A 175 -4.66 -21.75 -0.73
N ALA A 176 -3.89 -20.66 -0.58
CA ALA A 176 -3.88 -19.90 0.65
C ALA A 176 -5.29 -19.34 0.97
N ALA A 177 -5.76 -19.60 2.17
CA ALA A 177 -7.07 -19.18 2.66
C ALA A 177 -6.96 -18.82 4.14
N PRO A 178 -7.27 -17.58 4.55
CA PRO A 178 -7.06 -17.13 5.91
C PRO A 178 -8.05 -17.81 6.87
N ASP A 179 -7.53 -18.41 7.94
CA ASP A 179 -8.29 -18.74 9.14
C ASP A 179 -8.24 -17.54 10.08
N VAL A 180 -9.33 -16.76 10.09
CA VAL A 180 -9.45 -15.52 10.88
C VAL A 180 -9.11 -15.75 12.35
N ALA A 181 -9.65 -16.81 12.95
CA ALA A 181 -9.46 -17.05 14.38
C ALA A 181 -8.01 -17.46 14.68
N ALA A 182 -7.40 -18.26 13.82
CA ALA A 182 -5.99 -18.64 13.96
C ALA A 182 -5.07 -17.44 13.77
N LEU A 183 -5.34 -16.57 12.78
CA LEU A 183 -4.55 -15.37 12.51
C LEU A 183 -4.65 -14.35 13.63
N ASP A 184 -5.85 -14.10 14.16
CA ASP A 184 -6.05 -13.21 15.33
C ASP A 184 -5.29 -13.72 16.56
N ALA A 185 -5.27 -15.04 16.79
CA ALA A 185 -4.53 -15.63 17.89
C ALA A 185 -3.01 -15.62 17.68
N LEU A 186 -2.54 -15.81 16.44
CA LEU A 186 -1.12 -15.94 16.11
C LEU A 186 -0.41 -14.59 15.97
N LEU A 187 -1.12 -13.56 15.50
CA LEU A 187 -0.56 -12.26 15.14
C LEU A 187 -1.17 -11.11 15.97
N PRO A 188 -1.20 -11.20 17.31
CA PRO A 188 -1.81 -10.17 18.13
C PRO A 188 -1.09 -8.83 17.94
N GLY A 189 -1.83 -7.81 17.49
CA GLY A 189 -1.31 -6.46 17.27
C GLY A 189 -0.50 -6.25 15.98
N VAL A 190 -0.43 -7.24 15.07
CA VAL A 190 0.13 -7.03 13.73
C VAL A 190 -0.91 -6.33 12.86
N GLN A 191 -0.65 -5.08 12.52
CA GLN A 191 -1.62 -4.21 11.83
C GLN A 191 -1.76 -4.50 10.34
N GLY A 192 -0.67 -4.91 9.66
CA GLY A 192 -0.66 -5.13 8.21
C GLY A 192 -1.36 -6.42 7.78
N GLY A 193 -1.07 -7.51 8.48
CA GLY A 193 -1.60 -8.85 8.18
C GLY A 193 -0.54 -9.80 7.67
N VAL A 194 -0.89 -10.71 6.75
CA VAL A 194 0.02 -11.72 6.19
C VAL A 194 0.29 -11.48 4.72
N SER A 195 1.56 -11.42 4.33
CA SER A 195 2.05 -11.38 2.95
C SER A 195 2.55 -12.77 2.57
N VAL A 196 1.75 -13.52 1.82
CA VAL A 196 2.11 -14.86 1.31
C VAL A 196 2.75 -14.70 -0.07
N LEU A 197 4.02 -15.08 -0.19
CA LEU A 197 4.86 -14.81 -1.35
C LEU A 197 5.37 -16.09 -1.99
N ALA A 198 5.15 -16.23 -3.29
CA ALA A 198 5.93 -17.12 -4.13
C ALA A 198 7.01 -16.31 -4.84
N TRP A 199 8.29 -16.56 -4.53
CA TRP A 199 9.42 -15.78 -5.02
C TRP A 199 10.27 -16.56 -6.03
N ASP A 200 10.65 -15.89 -7.13
CA ASP A 200 11.63 -16.38 -8.10
C ASP A 200 12.91 -15.53 -8.04
N PRO A 201 13.99 -16.05 -7.44
CA PRO A 201 15.25 -15.33 -7.33
C PRO A 201 15.98 -15.16 -8.67
N ALA A 202 15.68 -15.97 -9.69
CA ALA A 202 16.35 -15.86 -11.00
C ALA A 202 15.89 -14.64 -11.79
N THR A 203 14.65 -14.19 -11.56
CA THR A 203 14.06 -13.04 -12.25
C THR A 203 13.83 -11.84 -11.34
N ALA A 204 14.08 -11.98 -10.03
CA ALA A 204 13.73 -11.00 -9.00
C ALA A 204 12.24 -10.63 -9.04
N ARG A 205 11.37 -11.64 -9.22
CA ARG A 205 9.92 -11.47 -9.31
C ARG A 205 9.19 -12.31 -8.27
N GLY A 206 8.12 -11.77 -7.75
CA GLY A 206 7.23 -12.46 -6.81
C GLY A 206 5.78 -12.40 -7.25
N THR A 207 5.01 -13.44 -6.92
CA THR A 207 3.54 -13.35 -6.88
C THR A 207 3.13 -13.37 -5.42
N VAL A 208 2.32 -12.40 -5.00
CA VAL A 208 1.97 -12.17 -3.60
C VAL A 208 0.45 -12.14 -3.43
N ARG A 209 0.00 -12.66 -2.30
CA ARG A 209 -1.37 -12.47 -1.78
C ARG A 209 -1.26 -11.87 -0.39
N VAL A 210 -2.05 -10.84 -0.11
CA VAL A 210 -2.02 -10.13 1.17
C VAL A 210 -3.38 -10.23 1.84
N PHE A 211 -3.43 -10.92 2.97
CA PHE A 211 -4.62 -10.99 3.83
C PHE A 211 -4.48 -9.93 4.92
N ALA A 212 -5.24 -8.84 4.79
CA ALA A 212 -5.03 -7.64 5.58
C ALA A 212 -5.87 -7.66 6.87
N ALA A 213 -5.23 -7.47 8.02
CA ALA A 213 -5.92 -7.48 9.32
C ALA A 213 -6.98 -6.36 9.41
N GLY A 214 -6.66 -5.16 8.89
CA GLY A 214 -7.60 -4.03 8.82
C GLY A 214 -8.82 -4.25 7.92
N LEU A 215 -8.80 -5.29 7.07
CA LEU A 215 -9.92 -5.69 6.22
C LEU A 215 -10.59 -6.98 6.74
N GLY A 216 -10.44 -7.31 8.03
CA GLY A 216 -10.99 -8.55 8.59
C GLY A 216 -10.41 -9.80 7.92
N TRP A 217 -9.13 -9.73 7.54
CA TRP A 217 -8.39 -10.77 6.81
C TRP A 217 -8.87 -11.04 5.39
N HIS A 218 -9.70 -10.17 4.82
CA HIS A 218 -9.94 -10.17 3.37
C HIS A 218 -8.66 -9.80 2.61
N GLU A 219 -8.63 -10.23 1.34
CA GLU A 219 -7.47 -10.03 0.47
C GLU A 219 -7.46 -8.62 -0.14
N ASP A 220 -6.36 -7.91 0.04
CA ASP A 220 -6.11 -6.59 -0.55
C ASP A 220 -5.52 -6.74 -1.97
N PRO A 221 -6.04 -6.06 -3.01
CA PRO A 221 -5.59 -6.25 -4.39
C PRO A 221 -4.19 -5.70 -4.71
N ALA A 222 -3.72 -4.68 -3.99
CA ALA A 222 -2.34 -4.19 -4.12
C ALA A 222 -1.89 -3.46 -2.86
N THR A 223 -0.87 -4.01 -2.19
CA THR A 223 -0.44 -3.54 -0.87
C THR A 223 0.98 -2.98 -0.91
N GLY A 224 1.12 -1.68 -1.20
CA GLY A 224 2.43 -1.03 -1.27
C GLY A 224 3.28 -1.17 0.00
N SER A 225 2.66 -1.14 1.19
CA SER A 225 3.38 -1.35 2.45
C SER A 225 3.92 -2.77 2.63
N ALA A 226 3.18 -3.79 2.17
CA ALA A 226 3.67 -5.18 2.16
C ALA A 226 4.79 -5.37 1.12
N ALA A 227 4.73 -4.66 -0.01
CA ALA A 227 5.82 -4.65 -0.98
C ALA A 227 7.11 -4.05 -0.39
N LEU A 228 7.03 -2.92 0.34
CA LEU A 228 8.17 -2.39 1.10
C LEU A 228 8.72 -3.43 2.09
N GLY A 229 7.82 -4.12 2.82
CA GLY A 229 8.18 -5.24 3.71
C GLY A 229 8.92 -6.36 2.98
N THR A 230 8.49 -6.70 1.76
CA THR A 230 9.16 -7.71 0.91
C THR A 230 10.59 -7.28 0.58
N GLY A 231 10.82 -6.00 0.22
CA GLY A 231 12.17 -5.48 0.01
C GLY A 231 13.08 -5.61 1.24
N ILE A 232 12.54 -5.34 2.43
CA ILE A 232 13.25 -5.54 3.70
C ILE A 232 13.59 -7.01 3.92
N TRP A 233 12.63 -7.91 3.67
CA TRP A 233 12.82 -9.34 3.78
C TRP A 233 13.86 -9.88 2.79
N LEU A 234 13.90 -9.36 1.55
CA LEU A 234 14.91 -9.73 0.57
C LEU A 234 16.33 -9.39 1.06
N ALA A 235 16.52 -8.21 1.65
CA ALA A 235 17.80 -7.86 2.26
C ALA A 235 18.13 -8.74 3.47
N ALA A 236 17.17 -8.94 4.37
CA ALA A 236 17.35 -9.73 5.59
C ALA A 236 17.71 -11.21 5.32
N THR A 237 17.22 -11.76 4.21
CA THR A 237 17.45 -13.16 3.80
C THR A 237 18.62 -13.33 2.83
N GLY A 238 19.35 -12.25 2.53
CA GLY A 238 20.50 -12.26 1.61
C GLY A 238 20.12 -12.43 0.14
N LEU A 239 18.84 -12.28 -0.21
CA LEU A 239 18.34 -12.29 -1.59
C LEU A 239 18.58 -10.94 -2.30
N ALA A 240 18.77 -9.87 -1.54
CA ALA A 240 19.31 -8.59 -2.02
C ALA A 240 20.67 -8.33 -1.36
N GLY A 241 21.72 -8.23 -2.17
CA GLY A 241 23.09 -7.94 -1.72
C GLY A 241 23.41 -6.44 -1.70
N ASP A 242 24.67 -6.12 -1.40
CA ASP A 242 25.19 -4.75 -1.44
C ASP A 242 24.94 -4.07 -2.79
N GLY A 243 24.49 -2.82 -2.74
CA GLY A 243 24.06 -2.03 -3.88
C GLY A 243 22.54 -1.90 -3.96
N VAL A 244 22.04 -1.60 -5.16
CA VAL A 244 20.62 -1.39 -5.43
C VAL A 244 20.05 -2.64 -6.09
N THR A 245 19.07 -3.27 -5.47
CA THR A 245 18.33 -4.41 -6.01
C THR A 245 16.91 -3.97 -6.36
N GLY A 246 16.52 -4.15 -7.63
CA GLY A 246 15.13 -4.00 -8.07
C GLY A 246 14.39 -5.33 -7.96
N TYR A 247 13.10 -5.27 -7.61
CA TYR A 247 12.21 -6.42 -7.61
C TYR A 247 10.82 -6.02 -8.10
N GLN A 248 10.06 -6.99 -8.61
CA GLN A 248 8.69 -6.77 -9.06
C GLN A 248 7.74 -7.78 -8.41
N LEU A 249 6.61 -7.29 -7.90
CA LEU A 249 5.56 -8.12 -7.32
C LEU A 249 4.29 -8.03 -8.16
N SER A 250 3.70 -9.18 -8.46
CA SER A 250 2.34 -9.29 -8.99
C SER A 250 1.38 -9.65 -7.86
N GLN A 251 0.28 -8.91 -7.73
CA GLN A 251 -0.72 -9.12 -6.68
C GLN A 251 -2.15 -9.01 -7.25
N GLY A 252 -3.15 -9.46 -6.48
CA GLY A 252 -4.56 -9.12 -6.71
C GLY A 252 -5.26 -9.90 -7.83
N ALA A 253 -4.56 -10.80 -8.52
CA ALA A 253 -5.15 -11.66 -9.55
C ALA A 253 -6.31 -12.52 -9.01
N ALA A 254 -6.16 -13.07 -7.79
CA ALA A 254 -7.17 -13.90 -7.13
C ALA A 254 -8.47 -13.14 -6.79
N VAL A 255 -8.38 -11.82 -6.60
CA VAL A 255 -9.54 -10.93 -6.35
C VAL A 255 -9.96 -10.12 -7.58
N GLY A 256 -9.50 -10.51 -8.78
CA GLY A 256 -9.91 -9.90 -10.06
C GLY A 256 -9.34 -8.51 -10.32
N ARG A 257 -8.33 -8.10 -9.56
CA ARG A 257 -7.71 -6.77 -9.59
C ARG A 257 -6.18 -6.93 -9.74
N PRO A 258 -5.69 -7.44 -10.88
CA PRO A 258 -4.26 -7.69 -11.06
C PRO A 258 -3.46 -6.38 -10.94
N SER A 259 -2.37 -6.42 -10.20
CA SER A 259 -1.54 -5.26 -9.89
C SER A 259 -0.05 -5.57 -10.05
N VAL A 260 0.75 -4.54 -10.28
CA VAL A 260 2.21 -4.63 -10.41
C VAL A 260 2.85 -3.57 -9.52
N LEU A 261 3.71 -4.02 -8.61
CA LEU A 261 4.46 -3.18 -7.68
C LEU A 261 5.96 -3.31 -7.97
N ASP A 262 6.61 -2.20 -8.31
CA ASP A 262 8.02 -2.12 -8.65
C ASP A 262 8.84 -1.61 -7.47
N GLY A 263 9.43 -2.57 -6.77
CA GLY A 263 10.22 -2.34 -5.58
C GLY A 263 11.69 -2.08 -5.85
N ARG A 264 12.32 -1.33 -4.95
CA ARG A 264 13.77 -1.14 -4.89
C ARG A 264 14.23 -1.24 -3.45
N VAL A 265 15.31 -1.97 -3.20
CA VAL A 265 15.99 -2.01 -1.90
C VAL A 265 17.47 -1.67 -2.11
N THR A 266 18.00 -0.84 -1.24
CA THR A 266 19.41 -0.44 -1.23
C THR A 266 20.07 -0.96 0.03
N VAL A 267 21.15 -1.71 -0.13
CA VAL A 267 21.97 -2.25 0.96
C VAL A 267 23.38 -1.66 0.83
N THR A 268 23.90 -1.09 1.91
CA THR A 268 25.25 -0.51 1.96
C THR A 268 26.03 -1.14 3.10
N GLY A 269 27.11 -1.85 2.79
CA GLY A 269 27.95 -2.51 3.80
C GLY A 269 27.16 -3.55 4.62
N GLY A 270 26.29 -4.30 3.94
CA GLY A 270 25.40 -5.30 4.54
C GLY A 270 24.20 -4.74 5.31
N THR A 271 24.01 -3.41 5.32
CA THR A 271 22.90 -2.76 6.03
C THR A 271 21.90 -2.18 5.05
N LEU A 272 20.62 -2.50 5.20
CA LEU A 272 19.55 -1.86 4.41
C LEU A 272 19.50 -0.37 4.77
N THR A 273 19.63 0.49 3.77
CA THR A 273 19.60 1.96 3.93
C THR A 273 18.36 2.59 3.34
N GLU A 274 17.73 1.96 2.34
CA GLU A 274 16.53 2.48 1.70
C GLU A 274 15.68 1.34 1.14
N VAL A 275 14.36 1.50 1.20
CA VAL A 275 13.41 0.66 0.47
C VAL A 275 12.31 1.55 -0.12
N SER A 276 11.93 1.32 -1.37
CA SER A 276 10.86 2.06 -2.03
C SER A 276 10.00 1.15 -2.90
N VAL A 277 8.77 1.59 -3.17
CA VAL A 277 7.82 0.91 -4.06
C VAL A 277 7.23 1.93 -5.00
N ALA A 278 7.05 1.53 -6.27
CA ALA A 278 6.42 2.35 -7.28
C ALA A 278 5.37 1.55 -8.05
N GLY A 279 4.52 2.28 -8.78
CA GLY A 279 3.71 1.69 -9.82
C GLY A 279 2.85 2.71 -10.53
N ALA A 280 2.24 2.26 -11.62
CA ALA A 280 1.41 3.09 -12.49
C ALA A 280 0.09 3.47 -11.82
N VAL A 281 -0.42 4.65 -12.20
CA VAL A 281 -1.71 5.18 -11.74
C VAL A 281 -2.56 5.53 -12.95
N HIS A 282 -3.79 5.03 -12.98
CA HIS A 282 -4.73 5.27 -14.07
C HIS A 282 -5.98 6.01 -13.59
N PRO A 283 -6.31 7.18 -14.17
CA PRO A 283 -7.59 7.84 -13.89
C PRO A 283 -8.74 7.04 -14.51
N ILE A 284 -9.82 6.84 -13.73
CA ILE A 284 -10.96 6.00 -14.11
C ILE A 284 -12.23 6.83 -14.29
N ALA A 285 -12.54 7.68 -13.32
CA ALA A 285 -13.73 8.52 -13.34
C ALA A 285 -13.47 9.82 -12.60
N SER A 286 -14.05 10.93 -13.05
CA SER A 286 -14.01 12.18 -12.32
C SER A 286 -15.40 12.79 -12.26
N GLY A 287 -15.64 13.58 -11.22
CA GLY A 287 -16.94 14.20 -11.03
C GLY A 287 -16.97 15.07 -9.79
N THR A 288 -18.19 15.25 -9.28
CA THR A 288 -18.40 15.98 -8.04
C THR A 288 -19.26 15.19 -7.08
N VAL A 289 -18.99 15.36 -5.78
CA VAL A 289 -19.73 14.73 -4.67
C VAL A 289 -20.27 15.81 -3.76
N ARG A 290 -21.44 15.60 -3.17
CA ARG A 290 -21.99 16.54 -2.17
C ARG A 290 -21.22 16.38 -0.86
N ALA A 291 -20.81 17.49 -0.26
CA ALA A 291 -20.28 17.46 1.09
C ALA A 291 -21.39 17.02 2.06
N PRO A 292 -21.12 16.09 3.01
CA PRO A 292 -22.09 15.74 4.04
C PRO A 292 -22.50 16.98 4.85
N GLY A 293 -23.76 17.03 5.27
CA GLY A 293 -24.23 18.07 6.20
C GLY A 293 -23.42 18.05 7.50
N ARG A 294 -23.30 19.22 8.13
CA ARG A 294 -22.72 19.33 9.48
C ARG A 294 -23.70 18.86 10.55
#